data_AF-T0Z349-F1
#
_entry.id   AF-T0Z349-F1
#
_cell.length_a   1.000
_cell.length_b   1.000
_cell.length_c   1.000
_cell.angle_alpha   90.00
_cell.angle_beta   90.00
_cell.angle_gamma   90.00
#
_symmetry.space_group_name_H-M   'P 1'
#
loop_
_entity.id
_entity.type
_entity.pdbx_description
1 polymer ?
#
loop_
_entity_poly.entity_id
_entity_poly.type
_entity_poly.pdbx_seq_one_letter_code
_entity_poly.pdbx_strand_id
1 'polypeptide(L)' 'MSIECLRAHYGFTKMPFGKDVAPQELYRNASHAEAVARVGFLVAETAAGVLSGEVGAGKTVALRAA' A
#
# COMPACT_ATOMS: atom_id res chain seq x y z
N MET A 1 19.50 3.02 21.21
CA MET A 1 19.37 3.96 20.08
C MET A 1 17.89 4.27 19.91
N SER A 2 17.44 5.52 20.08
CA SER A 2 16.01 5.87 20.03
C SER A 2 15.52 6.07 18.59
N ILE A 3 14.21 5.92 18.36
CA ILE A 3 13.58 6.14 17.05
C ILE A 3 13.80 7.58 16.54
N GLU A 4 13.90 8.55 17.45
CA GLU A 4 14.15 9.96 17.14
C GLU A 4 15.55 10.19 16.55
N CYS A 5 16.59 9.52 17.08
CA CYS A 5 17.92 9.60 16.48
C CYS A 5 17.95 9.04 15.05
N LEU A 6 17.20 7.97 14.79
CA LEU A 6 17.07 7.39 13.44
C LEU A 6 16.37 8.34 12.48
N ARG A 7 15.28 8.98 12.93
CA ARG A 7 14.56 9.98 12.11
C ARG A 7 15.45 11.16 11.73
N ALA A 8 16.21 11.69 12.68
CA ALA A 8 17.15 12.78 12.43
C ALA A 8 18.28 12.35 11.47
N HIS A 9 18.85 11.16 11.64
CA HIS A 9 19.94 10.65 10.80
C HIS A 9 19.52 10.45 9.33
N TYR A 10 18.31 9.92 9.10
CA TYR A 10 17.78 9.66 7.76
C TYR A 10 16.94 10.82 7.18
N GLY A 11 16.79 11.93 7.92
CA GLY A 11 16.03 13.10 7.46
C GLY A 11 14.51 12.88 7.36
N PHE A 12 13.95 11.93 8.11
CA PHE A 12 12.50 11.66 8.07
C PHE A 12 11.71 12.73 8.82
N THR A 13 10.80 13.40 8.12
CA THR A 13 9.92 14.43 8.69
C THR A 13 8.76 13.85 9.51
N LYS A 14 8.31 12.63 9.17
CA LYS A 14 7.27 11.87 9.88
C LYS A 14 7.76 10.46 10.23
N MET A 15 7.00 9.73 11.02
CA MET A 15 7.33 8.32 11.32
C MET A 15 7.27 7.49 10.03
N PRO A 16 8.39 6.89 9.58
CA PRO A 16 8.39 6.05 8.39
C PRO A 16 7.62 4.75 8.63
N PHE A 17 7.07 4.15 7.56
CA PHE A 17 6.32 2.89 7.59
C PHE A 17 5.10 2.88 8.54
N GLY A 18 4.55 4.06 8.85
CA GLY A 18 3.30 4.19 9.58
C GLY A 18 2.10 3.64 8.81
N LYS A 19 1.01 3.37 9.53
CA LYS A 19 -0.26 2.89 8.93
C LYS A 19 -0.92 3.94 8.02
N ASP A 20 -0.55 5.20 8.24
CA ASP A 20 -1.10 6.39 7.58
C ASP A 20 -0.32 6.79 6.33
N VAL A 21 0.67 5.98 5.90
CA VAL A 21 1.32 6.18 4.60
C VAL A 21 0.26 6.01 3.52
N ALA A 22 0.10 7.04 2.69
CA ALA A 22 -0.89 7.03 1.63
C ALA A 22 -0.46 6.01 0.56
N PRO A 23 -1.38 5.23 -0.04
CA PRO A 23 -1.00 4.23 -1.04
C PRO A 23 -0.20 4.81 -2.22
N GLN A 24 -0.39 6.09 -2.54
CA GLN A 24 0.34 6.80 -3.59
C GLN A 24 1.80 7.13 -3.24
N GLU A 25 2.12 7.16 -1.94
CA GLU A 25 3.49 7.35 -1.42
C GLU A 25 4.30 6.03 -1.42
N LEU A 26 3.64 4.90 -1.67
CA LEU A 26 4.30 3.60 -1.72
C LEU A 26 4.98 3.37 -3.07
N TYR A 27 6.00 2.53 -3.05
CA TYR A 27 6.69 2.12 -4.27
C TYR A 27 5.72 1.47 -5.26
N ARG A 28 5.72 1.98 -6.49
CA ARG A 28 4.80 1.54 -7.54
C ARG A 28 5.31 0.27 -8.20
N ASN A 29 4.81 -0.87 -7.75
CA ASN A 29 5.01 -2.16 -8.39
C ASN A 29 3.98 -2.37 -9.53
N ALA A 30 4.40 -2.95 -10.65
CA ALA A 30 3.51 -3.38 -11.72
C ALA A 30 2.40 -4.31 -11.22
N SER A 31 2.73 -5.31 -10.39
CA SER A 31 1.71 -6.23 -9.85
C SER A 31 0.69 -5.54 -8.93
N HIS A 32 1.11 -4.50 -8.22
CA HIS A 32 0.21 -3.66 -7.44
C HIS A 32 -0.73 -2.86 -8.36
N ALA A 33 -0.21 -2.26 -9.42
CA ALA A 33 -1.03 -1.53 -10.39
C ALA A 33 -2.06 -2.44 -11.08
N GLU A 34 -1.67 -3.66 -11.45
CA GLU A 34 -2.59 -4.66 -12.00
C GLU A 34 -3.68 -5.05 -11.00
N ALA A 35 -3.34 -5.25 -9.72
CA ALA A 35 -4.32 -5.57 -8.68
C ALA A 35 -5.34 -4.43 -8.50
N VAL A 36 -4.87 -3.18 -8.45
CA VAL A 36 -5.73 -1.99 -8.37
C VAL A 36 -6.68 -1.92 -9.56
N ALA A 37 -6.18 -2.15 -10.79
CA ALA A 37 -7.01 -2.15 -11.99
C ALA A 37 -8.11 -3.23 -11.96
N ARG A 38 -7.78 -4.45 -11.47
CA ARG A 38 -8.76 -5.54 -11.32
C ARG A 38 -9.82 -5.23 -10.27
N VAL A 39 -9.43 -4.62 -9.15
CA VAL A 39 -10.40 -4.17 -8.13
C VAL A 39 -11.31 -3.10 -8.70
N GLY A 40 -10.77 -2.12 -9.43
CA GLY A 40 -11.57 -1.08 -10.10
C GLY A 40 -12.58 -1.67 -11.11
N PHE A 41 -12.19 -2.70 -11.86
CA PHE A 41 -13.10 -3.44 -12.73
C PHE A 41 -14.23 -4.13 -11.96
N LEU A 42 -13.91 -4.82 -10.85
CA LEU A 42 -14.94 -5.47 -10.02
C LEU A 42 -15.96 -4.47 -9.47
N VAL A 43 -15.49 -3.29 -9.05
CA VAL A 43 -16.37 -2.20 -8.60
C VAL A 43 -17.26 -1.71 -9.73
N ALA A 44 -16.70 -1.48 -10.93
CA ALA A 44 -17.45 -1.04 -12.09
C ALA A 44 -18.56 -2.04 -12.51
N GLU A 45 -18.26 -3.34 -12.43
CA GLU A 45 -19.21 -4.40 -12.77
C GLU A 45 -20.14 -4.79 -11.61
N THR A 46 -20.03 -4.13 -10.45
CA THR A 46 -20.78 -4.49 -9.23
C THR A 46 -20.64 -5.98 -8.86
N ALA A 47 -19.45 -6.53 -9.08
CA ALA A 47 -19.16 -7.95 -8.91
C ALA A 47 -18.42 -8.23 -7.60
N ALA A 48 -18.60 -9.45 -7.07
CA ALA A 48 -17.79 -9.94 -5.96
C ALA A 48 -16.46 -10.51 -6.47
N GLY A 49 -15.36 -10.22 -5.78
CA GLY A 49 -14.06 -10.80 -6.10
C GLY A 49 -13.19 -11.02 -4.88
N VAL A 50 -12.19 -11.89 -5.02
CA VAL A 50 -11.27 -12.27 -3.95
C VAL A 50 -9.84 -11.96 -4.37
N LEU A 51 -9.16 -11.14 -3.57
CA LEU A 51 -7.73 -10.88 -3.73
C LEU A 51 -6.95 -11.73 -2.72
N SER A 52 -6.23 -12.75 -3.20
CA SER A 52 -5.42 -13.65 -2.38
C SER A 52 -3.92 -13.41 -2.58
N GLY A 53 -3.10 -14.01 -1.72
CA GLY A 53 -1.65 -13.86 -1.71
C GLY A 53 -1.07 -14.04 -0.32
N GLU A 54 0.25 -14.13 -0.22
CA GLU A 54 0.98 -14.33 1.04
C GLU A 54 0.84 -13.16 2.03
N VAL A 55 1.21 -13.39 3.29
CA VAL A 55 1.28 -12.34 4.31
C VAL A 55 2.29 -11.28 3.85
N GLY A 56 1.93 -10.01 3.93
CA GLY A 56 2.79 -8.92 3.48
C GLY A 56 2.79 -8.65 1.96
N ALA A 57 2.05 -9.41 1.16
CA ALA A 57 2.00 -9.23 -0.31
C ALA A 57 1.29 -7.94 -0.79
N GLY A 58 0.86 -7.05 0.12
CA GLY A 58 0.24 -5.76 -0.26
C GLY A 58 -1.26 -5.82 -0.58
N LYS A 59 -1.98 -6.90 -0.25
CA LYS A 59 -3.43 -7.05 -0.52
C LYS A 59 -4.27 -5.88 0.02
N THR A 60 -4.09 -5.54 1.30
CA THR A 60 -4.81 -4.42 1.94
C THR A 60 -4.43 -3.07 1.33
N VAL A 61 -3.18 -2.93 0.88
CA VAL A 61 -2.71 -1.70 0.24
C VAL A 61 -3.37 -1.53 -1.13
N ALA A 62 -3.42 -2.59 -1.93
CA ALA A 62 -4.07 -2.58 -3.24
C ALA A 62 -5.56 -2.22 -3.11
N LEU A 63 -6.26 -2.76 -2.11
CA LEU A 63 -7.66 -2.41 -1.83
C LEU A 63 -7.86 -0.96 -1.39
N ARG A 64 -6.88 -0.36 -0.69
CA ARG A 64 -6.94 1.06 -0.29
C ARG A 64 -6.61 2.02 -1.43
N ALA A 65 -5.99 1.53 -2.50
CA ALA A 65 -5.53 2.31 -3.64
C ALA A 65 -6.52 2.34 -4.81
N ALA A 66 -7.43 1.36 -4.88
CA ALA A 66 -8.55 1.30 -5.83
C ALA A 66 -9.70 2.19 -5.38
#